data_AF-A0A2N5G9E2-F1
#
_entry.id   AF-A0A2N5G9E2-F1
#
_cell.length_a   1.000
_cell.length_b   1.000
_cell.length_c   1.000
_cell.angle_alpha   90.00
_cell.angle_beta   90.00
_cell.angle_gamma   90.00
#
_symmetry.space_group_name_H-M   'P 1'
#
loop_
_entity.id
_entity.type
_entity.pdbx_description
1 polymer ?
#
loop_
_entity_poly.entity_id
_entity_poly.type
_entity_poly.pdbx_seq_one_letter_code
_entity_poly.pdbx_strand_id
1 'polypeptide(L)'
;MYTLCMMVKGDKVLLIKRLEERGYPGFVAPGGKVDYPESLSAAAIREVKEETGLTVRNITYKGLDEYVNPQENIRHMVFNYLADDVEGELLDHPPEGELYWFHREEALQLPMQSWFRRKFPLFFEKGTFEIHTVWDAQNNREASIL
;
A
#
# COMPACT_ATOMS: atom_id res chain seq x y z
N MET A 1 0.49 5.64 12.06
CA MET A 1 0.64 4.24 11.59
C MET A 1 -0.36 4.02 10.48
N TYR A 2 0.04 3.31 9.44
CA TYR A 2 -0.75 3.07 8.25
C TYR A 2 -0.64 1.61 7.86
N THR A 3 -1.57 1.14 7.04
CA THR A 3 -1.52 -0.18 6.44
C THR A 3 -1.59 -0.07 4.94
N LEU A 4 -1.09 -1.08 4.26
CA LEU A 4 -1.26 -1.27 2.82
C LEU A 4 -1.49 -2.76 2.60
N CYS A 5 -2.53 -3.10 1.84
CA CYS A 5 -2.92 -4.49 1.59
C CYS A 5 -3.04 -4.71 0.08
N MET A 6 -2.16 -5.54 -0.47
CA MET A 6 -2.20 -5.91 -1.88
C MET A 6 -3.04 -7.18 -2.05
N MET A 7 -4.07 -7.10 -2.89
CA MET A 7 -4.90 -8.26 -3.25
C MET A 7 -4.37 -8.95 -4.49
N VAL A 8 -4.39 -10.28 -4.48
CA VAL A 8 -3.91 -11.14 -5.57
C VAL A 8 -5.01 -12.11 -5.99
N LYS A 9 -5.21 -12.25 -7.30
CA LYS A 9 -6.03 -13.31 -7.91
C LYS A 9 -5.25 -13.95 -9.06
N GLY A 10 -4.69 -15.13 -8.81
CA GLY A 10 -3.73 -15.75 -9.74
C GLY A 10 -2.52 -14.85 -9.95
N ASP A 11 -2.23 -14.47 -11.20
CA ASP A 11 -1.13 -13.57 -11.55
C ASP A 11 -1.52 -12.08 -11.60
N LYS A 12 -2.70 -11.74 -11.10
CA LYS A 12 -3.19 -10.36 -11.10
C LYS A 12 -3.17 -9.74 -9.71
N VAL A 13 -2.89 -8.44 -9.67
CA VAL A 13 -2.99 -7.60 -8.47
C VAL A 13 -4.07 -6.54 -8.65
N LEU A 14 -4.74 -6.16 -7.56
CA LEU A 14 -5.63 -5.01 -7.54
C LEU A 14 -4.86 -3.74 -7.16
N LEU A 15 -5.02 -2.69 -7.95
CA LEU A 15 -4.46 -1.36 -7.68
C LEU A 15 -5.55 -0.28 -7.83
N ILE A 16 -5.38 0.78 -7.04
CA ILE A 16 -6.15 2.03 -7.11
C ILE A 16 -5.37 3.01 -7.96
N LYS A 17 -5.99 3.56 -9.00
CA LYS A 17 -5.50 4.75 -9.71
C LYS A 17 -5.94 5.98 -8.94
N ARG A 18 -5.05 6.51 -8.09
CA ARG A 18 -5.38 7.62 -7.19
C ARG A 18 -5.81 8.87 -7.94
N LEU A 19 -6.82 9.56 -7.41
CA LEU A 19 -7.26 10.88 -7.87
C LEU A 19 -6.12 11.90 -7.74
N GLU A 20 -5.94 12.76 -8.75
CA GLU A 20 -4.85 13.75 -8.79
C GLU A 20 -4.91 14.74 -7.61
N GLU A 21 -6.12 15.12 -7.20
CA GLU A 21 -6.39 16.03 -6.08
C GLU A 21 -5.92 15.52 -4.71
N ARG A 22 -5.58 14.23 -4.59
CA ARG A 22 -5.04 13.64 -3.36
C ARG A 22 -3.52 13.81 -3.22
N GLY A 23 -2.88 14.59 -4.10
CA GLY A 23 -1.49 15.05 -3.98
C GLY A 23 -0.41 14.05 -4.39
N TYR A 24 -0.78 12.79 -4.64
CA TYR A 24 0.13 11.71 -5.04
C TYR A 24 -0.49 10.85 -6.14
N PRO A 25 -0.54 11.34 -7.39
CA PRO A 25 -1.13 10.59 -8.50
C PRO A 25 -0.32 9.32 -8.79
N GLY A 26 -1.00 8.30 -9.31
CA GLY A 26 -0.41 7.02 -9.69
C GLY A 26 -1.12 5.82 -9.05
N PHE A 27 -0.66 4.63 -9.43
CA PHE A 27 -1.20 3.38 -8.96
C PHE A 27 -0.60 2.96 -7.61
N VAL A 28 -1.46 2.58 -6.67
CA VAL A 28 -1.06 2.08 -5.35
C VAL A 28 -1.97 0.92 -4.94
N ALA A 29 -1.54 0.07 -4.02
CA ALA A 29 -2.47 -0.87 -3.39
C ALA A 29 -3.34 -0.15 -2.33
N PRO A 30 -4.53 -0.66 -2.05
CA PRO A 30 -5.42 -0.14 -1.01
C PRO A 30 -4.78 -0.09 0.38
N GLY A 31 -5.21 0.86 1.20
CA GLY A 31 -4.78 0.98 2.57
C GLY A 31 -4.86 2.40 3.12
N GLY A 32 -4.91 2.49 4.45
CA GLY A 32 -5.13 3.75 5.12
C GLY A 32 -4.58 3.77 6.54
N LYS A 33 -5.12 4.67 7.34
CA LYS A 33 -4.63 4.93 8.70
C LYS A 33 -5.15 3.84 9.64
N VAL A 34 -4.32 3.49 10.63
CA VAL A 34 -4.77 2.64 11.75
C VAL A 34 -5.46 3.53 12.78
N ASP A 35 -6.72 3.21 13.08
CA ASP A 35 -7.52 3.89 14.08
C ASP A 35 -7.49 3.17 15.43
N TYR A 36 -7.45 3.91 16.52
CA TYR A 36 -7.51 3.31 17.85
C TYR A 36 -8.95 2.89 18.18
N PRO A 37 -9.23 1.68 18.72
CA PRO A 37 -8.27 0.71 19.27
C PRO A 37 -8.00 -0.51 18.37
N GLU A 38 -8.17 -0.40 17.05
CA GLU A 38 -8.09 -1.56 16.16
C GLU A 38 -6.66 -2.11 16.03
N SER A 39 -6.54 -3.39 15.66
CA SER A 39 -5.23 -3.98 15.33
C SER A 39 -4.78 -3.60 13.93
N LEU A 40 -3.47 -3.69 13.64
CA LEU A 40 -2.93 -3.40 12.31
C LEU A 40 -3.60 -4.25 11.21
N SER A 41 -3.84 -5.53 11.48
CA SER A 41 -4.53 -6.41 10.53
C SER A 41 -6.01 -6.06 10.38
N ALA A 42 -6.67 -5.63 11.47
CA ALA A 42 -8.06 -5.19 11.40
C ALA A 42 -8.21 -3.92 10.55
N ALA A 43 -7.29 -2.96 10.73
CA ALA A 43 -7.22 -1.76 9.89
C ALA A 43 -7.05 -2.13 8.41
N ALA A 44 -6.09 -3.01 8.07
CA ALA A 44 -5.86 -3.42 6.70
C ALA A 44 -7.12 -4.07 6.06
N ILE A 45 -7.84 -4.91 6.80
CA ILE A 45 -9.08 -5.54 6.32
C ILE A 45 -10.20 -4.50 6.15
N ARG A 46 -10.34 -3.57 7.09
CA ARG A 46 -11.32 -2.48 7.03
C ARG A 46 -11.07 -1.59 5.81
N GLU A 47 -9.85 -1.11 5.64
CA GLU A 47 -9.47 -0.22 4.53
C GLU A 47 -9.69 -0.89 3.17
N VAL A 48 -9.34 -2.18 3.02
CA VAL A 48 -9.67 -2.92 1.79
C VAL A 48 -11.18 -2.90 1.52
N LYS A 49 -12.00 -3.12 2.54
CA LYS A 49 -13.46 -3.11 2.39
C LYS A 49 -13.99 -1.73 2.00
N GLU A 50 -13.51 -0.68 2.66
CA GLU A 50 -13.94 0.71 2.46
C GLU A 50 -13.52 1.25 1.10
N GLU A 51 -12.29 0.97 0.66
CA GLU A 51 -11.75 1.51 -0.59
C GLU A 51 -12.13 0.69 -1.82
N THR A 52 -12.39 -0.61 -1.66
CA THR A 52 -12.57 -1.52 -2.80
C THR A 52 -13.88 -2.28 -2.83
N GLY A 53 -14.61 -2.38 -1.71
CA GLY A 53 -15.81 -3.20 -1.60
C GLY A 53 -15.53 -4.69 -1.39
N LEU A 54 -14.28 -5.12 -1.53
CA LEU A 54 -13.87 -6.51 -1.36
C LEU A 54 -13.75 -6.91 0.10
N THR A 55 -13.99 -8.18 0.37
CA THR A 55 -13.72 -8.81 1.66
C THR A 55 -12.49 -9.70 1.51
N VAL A 56 -11.53 -9.54 2.40
CA VAL A 56 -10.32 -10.37 2.44
C VAL A 56 -10.22 -11.14 3.76
N ARG A 57 -9.63 -12.33 3.72
CA ARG A 57 -9.38 -13.17 4.91
C ARG A 57 -7.93 -13.62 4.93
N ASN A 58 -7.46 -14.02 6.12
CA ASN A 58 -6.14 -14.62 6.31
C ASN A 58 -4.98 -13.85 5.66
N ILE A 59 -4.99 -12.51 5.77
CA ILE A 59 -3.95 -11.67 5.17
C ILE A 59 -2.57 -12.02 5.73
N THR A 60 -1.57 -12.06 4.86
CA THR A 60 -0.19 -12.38 5.21
C THR A 60 0.60 -11.10 5.43
N TYR A 61 1.24 -10.95 6.59
CA TYR A 61 2.15 -9.83 6.83
C TYR A 61 3.42 -9.96 5.97
N LYS A 62 3.76 -8.89 5.25
CA LYS A 62 4.88 -8.85 4.30
C LYS A 62 6.03 -7.97 4.72
N GLY A 63 5.80 -6.98 5.58
CA GLY A 63 6.91 -6.14 6.03
C GLY A 63 6.50 -4.77 6.51
N LEU A 64 7.49 -4.04 6.97
CA LEU A 64 7.39 -2.67 7.42
C LEU A 64 8.17 -1.79 6.43
N ASP A 65 7.56 -0.71 5.97
CA ASP A 65 8.32 0.42 5.44
C ASP A 65 8.05 1.65 6.27
N GLU A 66 9.11 2.41 6.52
CA GLU A 66 9.02 3.65 7.27
C GLU A 66 9.70 4.82 6.58
N TYR A 67 9.12 5.98 6.86
CA TYR A 67 9.60 7.28 6.44
C TYR A 67 9.85 8.10 7.70
N VAL A 68 11.06 8.64 7.82
CA VAL A 68 11.48 9.49 8.94
C VAL A 68 11.89 10.85 8.41
N ASN A 69 11.29 11.91 8.94
CA ASN A 69 11.78 13.28 8.79
C ASN A 69 12.36 13.75 10.13
N PRO A 70 13.69 13.72 10.32
CA PRO A 70 14.32 14.12 11.57
C PRO A 70 14.11 15.60 11.90
N GLN A 71 13.98 16.47 10.88
CA GLN A 71 13.86 17.92 11.08
C GLN A 71 12.48 18.30 11.62
N GLU A 72 11.44 17.57 11.19
CA GLU A 72 10.06 17.79 11.65
C GLU A 72 9.66 16.87 12.81
N ASN A 73 10.56 15.98 13.25
CA ASN A 73 10.28 14.94 14.25
C ASN A 73 9.08 14.05 13.88
N ILE A 74 9.00 13.65 12.61
CA ILE A 74 7.92 12.83 12.06
C ILE A 74 8.43 11.43 11.72
N ARG A 75 7.63 10.40 12.06
CA ARG A 75 7.80 9.02 11.61
C ARG A 75 6.47 8.47 11.11
N HIS A 76 6.44 8.06 9.85
CA HIS A 76 5.36 7.28 9.28
C HIS A 76 5.80 5.82 9.16
N MET A 77 4.95 4.91 9.62
CA MET A 77 5.17 3.47 9.53
C MET A 77 4.00 2.87 8.76
N VAL A 78 4.29 2.11 7.71
CA VAL A 78 3.33 1.43 6.86
C VAL A 78 3.53 -0.07 7.02
N PHE A 79 2.50 -0.76 7.50
CA PHE A 79 2.48 -2.21 7.65
C PHE A 79 1.85 -2.85 6.42
N ASN A 80 2.62 -3.69 5.75
CA ASN A 80 2.27 -4.22 4.44
C ASN A 80 1.72 -5.64 4.54
N TYR A 81 0.64 -5.90 3.82
CA TYR A 81 -0.06 -7.18 3.81
C TYR A 81 -0.33 -7.66 2.39
N LEU A 82 -0.41 -8.97 2.21
CA LEU A 82 -0.84 -9.62 0.98
C LEU A 82 -2.10 -10.44 1.27
N ALA A 83 -3.09 -10.35 0.40
CA ALA A 83 -4.33 -11.11 0.49
C ALA A 83 -4.55 -11.89 -0.81
N ASP A 84 -4.70 -13.22 -0.71
CA ASP A 84 -5.02 -14.12 -1.83
C ASP A 84 -6.43 -14.71 -1.74
N ASP A 85 -7.03 -14.76 -0.55
CA ASP A 85 -8.45 -15.03 -0.32
C ASP A 85 -9.27 -13.73 -0.42
N VAL A 86 -9.84 -13.49 -1.60
CA VAL A 86 -10.49 -12.22 -1.99
C VAL A 86 -11.89 -12.46 -2.57
N GLU A 87 -12.92 -12.00 -1.86
CA GLU A 87 -14.33 -12.15 -2.22
C GLU A 87 -15.05 -10.80 -2.41
N GLY A 88 -16.21 -10.84 -3.08
CA GLY A 88 -17.05 -9.68 -3.32
C GLY A 88 -16.84 -9.03 -4.68
N GLU A 89 -17.51 -7.91 -4.86
CA GLU A 89 -17.50 -7.10 -6.09
C GLU A 89 -16.82 -5.76 -5.80
N LEU A 90 -16.17 -5.20 -6.83
CA LEU A 90 -15.54 -3.89 -6.73
C LEU A 90 -16.63 -2.81 -6.57
N LEU A 91 -16.32 -1.75 -5.85
CA LEU A 91 -17.20 -0.58 -5.77
C LEU A 91 -17.38 0.06 -7.15
N ASP A 92 -18.60 0.50 -7.45
CA ASP A 92 -18.90 1.31 -8.63
C ASP A 92 -18.28 2.72 -8.53
N HIS A 93 -18.20 3.25 -7.30
CA HIS A 93 -17.72 4.59 -6.99
C HIS A 93 -16.70 4.58 -5.83
N PRO A 94 -15.50 4.04 -6.06
CA PRO A 94 -14.45 3.96 -5.03
C PRO A 94 -13.96 5.35 -4.60
N PRO A 95 -13.81 5.61 -3.29
CA PRO A 95 -13.52 6.95 -2.76
C PRO A 95 -12.10 7.45 -3.04
N GLU A 96 -11.16 6.54 -3.30
CA GLU A 96 -9.74 6.84 -3.48
C GLU A 96 -9.30 6.92 -4.95
N GLY A 97 -10.16 6.45 -5.87
CA GLY A 97 -9.89 6.40 -7.30
C GLY A 97 -10.25 5.06 -7.94
N GLU A 98 -10.14 4.99 -9.26
CA GLU A 98 -10.58 3.84 -10.07
C GLU A 98 -9.80 2.55 -9.72
N LEU A 99 -10.51 1.43 -9.68
CA LEU A 99 -9.97 0.11 -9.30
C LEU A 99 -9.68 -0.76 -10.52
N TYR A 100 -8.49 -1.33 -10.58
CA TYR A 100 -8.07 -2.14 -11.72
C TYR A 100 -7.27 -3.37 -11.31
N TRP A 101 -7.59 -4.50 -11.96
CA TRP A 101 -6.78 -5.71 -11.91
C TRP A 101 -5.75 -5.70 -13.03
N PHE A 102 -4.46 -5.79 -12.68
CA PHE A 102 -3.36 -5.87 -13.64
C PHE A 102 -2.57 -7.15 -13.46
N HIS A 103 -2.02 -7.69 -14.55
CA HIS A 103 -0.97 -8.69 -14.41
C HIS A 103 0.22 -8.09 -13.65
N ARG A 104 0.84 -8.88 -12.77
CA ARG A 104 1.95 -8.40 -11.91
C ARG A 104 3.09 -7.74 -12.69
N GLU A 105 3.45 -8.31 -13.84
CA GLU A 105 4.53 -7.79 -14.69
C GLU A 105 4.15 -6.47 -15.36
N GLU A 106 2.90 -6.32 -15.80
CA GLU A 106 2.35 -5.10 -16.38
C GLU A 106 2.20 -4.00 -15.33
N ALA A 107 1.78 -4.36 -14.12
CA ALA A 107 1.61 -3.44 -13.00
C ALA A 107 2.89 -2.67 -12.71
N LEU A 108 4.05 -3.34 -12.76
CA LEU A 108 5.36 -2.71 -12.59
C LEU A 108 5.71 -1.70 -13.70
N GLN A 109 4.96 -1.60 -14.80
CA GLN A 109 5.19 -0.57 -15.83
C GLN A 109 4.28 0.65 -15.65
N LEU A 110 3.30 0.59 -14.73
CA LEU A 110 2.35 1.67 -14.49
C LEU A 110 2.99 2.87 -13.77
N PRO A 111 2.46 4.10 -13.98
CA PRO A 111 2.87 5.26 -13.21
C PRO A 111 2.50 5.05 -11.73
N MET A 112 3.49 4.96 -10.86
CA MET A 112 3.32 4.76 -9.42
C MET A 112 4.42 5.47 -8.66
N GLN A 113 4.22 5.67 -7.36
CA GLN A 113 5.20 6.35 -6.53
C GLN A 113 6.47 5.49 -6.36
N SER A 114 7.64 6.13 -6.31
CA SER A 114 8.94 5.45 -6.20
C SER A 114 9.01 4.49 -5.02
N TRP A 115 8.47 4.91 -3.87
CA TRP A 115 8.43 4.11 -2.64
C TRP A 115 7.55 2.87 -2.79
N PHE A 116 6.40 2.97 -3.48
CA PHE A 116 5.52 1.83 -3.72
C PHE A 116 6.16 0.85 -4.72
N ARG A 117 6.70 1.38 -5.81
CA ARG A 117 7.43 0.63 -6.83
C ARG A 117 8.56 -0.21 -6.25
N ARG A 118 9.33 0.38 -5.32
CA ARG A 118 10.46 -0.29 -4.64
C ARG A 118 10.02 -1.54 -3.88
N LYS A 119 8.92 -1.46 -3.13
CA LYS A 119 8.44 -2.57 -2.31
C LYS A 119 7.53 -3.56 -3.03
N PHE A 120 6.95 -3.18 -4.18
CA PHE A 120 6.05 -4.03 -4.96
C PHE A 120 6.55 -5.48 -5.17
N PRO A 121 7.77 -5.75 -5.67
CA PRO A 121 8.24 -7.13 -5.85
C PRO A 121 8.38 -7.90 -4.53
N LEU A 122 8.69 -7.20 -3.44
CA LEU A 122 8.94 -7.81 -2.12
C LEU A 122 7.68 -8.45 -1.50
N PHE A 123 6.48 -8.05 -1.95
CA PHE A 123 5.23 -8.72 -1.56
C PHE A 123 5.22 -10.21 -1.94
N PHE A 124 5.94 -10.58 -2.99
CA PHE A 124 5.94 -11.93 -3.55
C PHE A 124 7.17 -12.75 -3.17
N GLU A 125 8.15 -12.14 -2.51
CA GLU A 125 9.33 -12.84 -2.00
C GLU A 125 9.01 -13.63 -0.73
N LYS A 126 9.77 -14.67 -0.43
CA LYS A 126 9.62 -15.43 0.81
C LYS A 126 10.07 -14.59 2.01
N GLY A 127 9.32 -14.63 3.11
CA GLY A 127 9.65 -13.93 4.35
C GLY A 127 9.06 -12.52 4.40
N THR A 128 9.71 -11.65 5.17
CA THR A 128 9.30 -10.27 5.40
C THR A 128 10.41 -9.29 5.04
N PHE A 129 10.04 -8.08 4.63
CA PHE A 129 10.99 -6.99 4.39
C PHE A 129 10.90 -5.89 5.45
N GLU A 130 11.97 -5.13 5.57
CA GLU A 130 12.03 -3.86 6.28
C GLU A 130 12.65 -2.83 5.34
N ILE A 131 12.07 -1.63 5.26
CA ILE A 131 12.63 -0.51 4.50
C ILE A 131 12.66 0.71 5.40
N HIS A 132 13.84 1.28 5.59
CA HIS A 132 14.02 2.51 6.35
C HIS A 132 14.40 3.67 5.43
N THR A 133 13.53 4.65 5.30
CA THR A 133 13.78 5.86 4.49
C THR A 133 13.94 7.08 5.39
N VAL A 134 15.05 7.80 5.24
CA VAL A 134 15.26 9.12 5.87
C VAL A 134 15.04 10.20 4.83
N TRP A 135 14.23 11.20 5.17
CA TRP A 135 13.95 12.34 4.31
C TRP A 135 14.83 13.54 4.63
N ASP A 136 15.36 14.14 3.57
CA ASP A 136 16.03 15.43 3.62
C ASP A 136 15.03 16.52 3.24
N ALA A 137 14.45 17.15 4.26
CA ALA A 137 13.46 18.22 4.07
C ALA A 137 14.05 19.48 3.42
N GLN A 138 15.37 19.71 3.53
CA GLN A 138 16.01 20.88 2.92
C GLN A 138 16.10 20.75 1.41
N ASN A 139 16.41 19.54 0.93
CA ASN A 139 16.60 19.26 -0.49
C ASN A 139 15.40 18.55 -1.13
N ASN A 140 14.32 18.35 -0.36
CA ASN A 140 13.08 17.70 -0.79
C ASN A 140 13.34 16.34 -1.48
N ARG A 141 14.16 15.48 -0.83
CA ARG A 141 14.58 14.18 -1.38
C ARG A 141 14.80 13.12 -0.32
N GLU A 142 14.81 11.85 -0.74
CA GLU A 142 15.26 10.73 0.09
C GLU A 142 16.78 10.86 0.33
N ALA A 143 17.19 10.95 1.60
CA ALA A 143 18.59 11.09 2.02
C ALA A 143 19.32 9.75 2.07
N SER A 144 18.63 8.72 2.58
CA SER A 144 19.12 7.35 2.69
C SER A 144 17.97 6.36 2.69
N ILE A 145 18.25 5.17 2.16
CA ILE A 145 17.33 4.03 2.13
C ILE A 145 18.16 2.82 2.58
N LEU A 146 17.67 2.10 3.58
CA LEU A 146 18.24 0.84 4.08
C LEU A 146 17.21 -0.28 3.99
#